data_AF-A0AAC9PYB1-F1
#
_entry.id   AF-A0AAC9PYB1-F1
#
_cell.length_a   1.000
_cell.length_b   1.000
_cell.length_c   1.000
_cell.angle_alpha   90.00
_cell.angle_beta   90.00
_cell.angle_gamma   90.00
#
_symmetry.space_group_name_H-M   'P 1'
#
loop_
_entity.id
_entity.type
_entity.pdbx_description
1 polymer ?
#
loop_
_entity_poly.entity_id
_entity_poly.type
_entity_poly.pdbx_seq_one_letter_code
_entity_poly.pdbx_strand_id
1 'polypeptide(L)'
;MKLLKKKNVYILTNCFTGSNGEQFTIKLKKLKSAKHLGQTTRGIIAYGMNYGYNYNTPSGYFNIKPTDMDFSEYLQYEGKGVVPEYPLDFNHDWIAQTLEVIATENN
;
A
#
# COMPACT_ATOMS: atom_id res chain seq x y z
N MET A 1 11.54 -5.60 9.97
CA MET A 1 11.92 -6.76 9.12
C MET A 1 12.80 -7.79 9.82
N LYS A 2 13.77 -7.42 10.67
CA LYS A 2 14.68 -8.39 11.35
C LYS A 2 13.94 -9.57 12.00
N LEU A 3 12.82 -9.32 12.69
CA LEU A 3 12.00 -10.34 13.36
C LEU A 3 11.18 -11.23 12.41
N LEU A 4 10.95 -10.75 11.18
CA LEU A 4 10.11 -11.43 10.18
C LEU A 4 10.95 -12.22 9.15
N LYS A 5 12.28 -12.11 9.17
CA LYS A 5 13.18 -12.72 8.17
C LYS A 5 13.03 -14.24 8.00
N LYS A 6 12.53 -14.93 9.02
CA LYS A 6 12.35 -16.40 9.03
C LYS A 6 10.87 -16.80 9.20
N LYS A 7 9.95 -15.91 8.88
CA LYS A 7 8.51 -16.11 9.05
C LYS A 7 7.82 -15.97 7.71
N ASN A 8 6.77 -16.76 7.50
CA ASN A 8 5.85 -16.54 6.40
C ASN A 8 4.99 -15.33 6.76
N VAL A 9 4.92 -14.34 5.87
CA VAL A 9 4.22 -13.09 6.12
C VAL A 9 3.14 -12.93 5.05
N TYR A 10 1.90 -12.79 5.47
CA TYR A 10 0.78 -12.56 4.57
C TYR A 10 0.26 -11.14 4.78
N ILE A 11 0.33 -10.33 3.74
CA ILE A 11 -0.02 -8.91 3.77
C ILE A 11 -1.36 -8.76 3.09
N LEU A 12 -2.37 -8.34 3.83
CA LEU A 12 -3.71 -8.07 3.30
C LEU A 12 -3.90 -6.57 3.12
N THR A 13 -4.23 -6.15 1.91
CA THR A 13 -4.55 -4.75 1.62
C THR A 13 -5.84 -4.64 0.82
N ASN A 14 -6.55 -3.53 1.01
CA ASN A 14 -7.72 -3.17 0.20
C ASN A 14 -7.49 -1.82 -0.51
N CYS A 15 -8.46 -1.39 -1.33
CA CYS A 15 -8.42 -0.11 -2.03
C CYS A 15 -8.39 1.14 -1.11
N PHE A 16 -8.65 0.97 0.19
CA PHE A 16 -8.54 2.04 1.19
C PHE A 16 -7.17 2.11 1.85
N THR A 17 -6.32 1.11 1.65
CA THR A 17 -4.94 1.13 2.15
C THR A 17 -4.19 2.26 1.45
N GLY A 18 -3.75 3.25 2.22
CA GLY A 18 -3.10 4.46 1.71
C GLY A 18 -1.82 4.78 2.47
N SER A 19 -0.99 5.67 1.92
CA SER A 19 0.12 6.31 2.61
C SER A 19 1.10 5.28 3.22
N ASN A 20 1.42 5.41 4.51
CA ASN A 20 2.36 4.54 5.21
C ASN A 20 1.96 3.05 5.16
N GLY A 21 0.67 2.72 5.00
CA GLY A 21 0.23 1.34 4.80
C GLY A 21 0.74 0.75 3.49
N GLU A 22 0.77 1.54 2.42
CA GLU A 22 1.32 1.16 1.12
C GLU A 22 2.85 1.06 1.19
N GLN A 23 3.50 2.05 1.81
CA GLN A 23 4.96 2.04 1.99
C GLN A 23 5.42 0.81 2.79
N PHE A 24 4.68 0.47 3.85
CA PHE A 24 4.99 -0.71 4.66
C PHE A 24 4.77 -2.01 3.90
N THR A 25 3.71 -2.09 3.08
CA THR A 25 3.46 -3.22 2.17
C THR A 25 4.65 -3.44 1.23
N ILE A 26 5.15 -2.39 0.57
CA ILE A 26 6.32 -2.48 -0.32
C ILE A 26 7.56 -2.94 0.45
N LYS A 27 7.79 -2.40 1.65
CA LYS A 27 8.92 -2.83 2.49
C LYS A 27 8.81 -4.31 2.86
N LEU A 28 7.60 -4.81 3.16
CA LEU A 28 7.37 -6.22 3.50
C LEU A 28 7.54 -7.14 2.28
N LYS A 29 7.10 -6.72 1.09
CA LYS A 29 7.29 -7.47 -0.17
C LYS A 29 8.76 -7.75 -0.52
N LYS A 30 9.71 -7.00 0.07
CA LYS A 30 11.16 -7.29 -0.08
C LYS A 30 11.60 -8.55 0.67
N LEU A 31 10.77 -9.09 1.58
CA LEU A 31 11.02 -10.37 2.22
C LEU A 31 10.62 -11.50 1.26
N LYS A 32 11.53 -12.45 1.01
CA LYS A 32 11.26 -13.60 0.12
C LYS A 32 10.04 -14.44 0.56
N SER A 33 9.73 -14.46 1.85
CA SER A 33 8.63 -15.22 2.45
C SER A 33 7.35 -14.40 2.63
N ALA A 34 7.30 -13.18 2.09
CA ALA A 34 6.11 -12.34 2.18
C ALA A 34 5.26 -12.49 0.92
N LYS A 35 3.96 -12.64 1.11
CA LYS A 35 2.94 -12.66 0.06
C LYS A 35 1.95 -11.54 0.25
N HIS A 36 1.58 -10.89 -0.84
CA HIS A 36 0.68 -9.75 -0.84
C HIS A 36 -0.65 -10.16 -1.48
N LEU A 37 -1.72 -10.07 -0.71
CA LEU A 37 -3.07 -10.50 -1.07
C LEU A 37 -4.08 -9.35 -0.91
N GLY A 38 -5.20 -9.43 -1.62
CA GLY A 38 -6.34 -8.54 -1.46
C GLY A 38 -6.62 -7.73 -2.72
N GLN A 39 -6.57 -6.39 -2.62
CA GLN A 39 -6.72 -5.46 -3.73
C GLN A 39 -5.50 -4.57 -3.93
N THR A 40 -5.43 -4.00 -5.14
CA THR A 40 -4.65 -2.81 -5.40
C THR A 40 -5.00 -1.72 -4.40
N THR A 41 -3.96 -1.16 -3.78
CA THR A 41 -4.10 -0.09 -2.79
C THR A 41 -4.46 1.25 -3.43
N ARG A 42 -4.65 2.28 -2.60
CA ARG A 42 -5.21 3.56 -3.05
C ARG A 42 -4.31 4.37 -3.98
N GLY A 43 -2.99 4.21 -3.89
CA GLY A 43 -2.02 4.96 -4.69
C GLY A 43 -1.77 6.38 -4.20
N ILE A 44 -1.79 6.60 -2.88
CA ILE A 44 -1.48 7.90 -2.25
C ILE A 44 -0.27 7.72 -1.32
N ILE A 45 0.90 7.52 -1.90
CA ILE A 45 2.05 6.89 -1.24
C ILE A 45 3.29 7.77 -1.18
N ALA A 46 3.54 8.56 -2.22
CA ALA A 46 4.72 9.41 -2.37
C ALA A 46 4.43 10.85 -1.91
N TYR A 47 3.21 11.32 -2.14
CA TYR A 47 2.78 12.66 -1.75
C TYR A 47 1.95 12.63 -0.48
N GLY A 48 2.08 13.69 0.33
CA GLY A 48 1.16 13.93 1.43
C GLY A 48 1.33 15.30 2.06
N MET A 49 0.50 15.55 3.05
CA MET A 49 0.32 16.87 3.65
C MET A 49 0.12 16.68 5.15
N ASN A 50 1.18 16.84 5.93
CA ASN A 50 1.13 16.73 7.39
C ASN A 50 0.92 18.08 8.07
N TYR A 51 1.39 19.16 7.46
CA TYR A 51 1.42 20.50 8.06
C TYR A 51 0.55 21.54 7.33
N GLY A 52 -0.14 21.14 6.26
CA GLY A 52 -1.32 21.87 5.76
C GLY A 52 -1.04 23.13 4.93
N TYR A 53 0.09 23.21 4.23
CA TYR A 53 0.39 24.37 3.40
C TYR A 53 -0.57 24.46 2.21
N ASN A 54 -1.32 25.55 2.16
CA ASN A 54 -2.30 25.80 1.12
C ASN A 54 -2.19 27.24 0.61
N TYR A 55 -1.88 27.41 -0.68
CA TYR A 55 -1.63 28.72 -1.27
C TYR A 55 -2.67 29.03 -2.34
N ASN A 56 -3.44 30.09 -2.15
CA ASN A 56 -4.27 30.63 -3.23
C ASN A 56 -3.40 31.44 -4.18
N THR A 57 -3.61 31.26 -5.49
CA THR A 57 -2.95 32.10 -6.50
C THR A 57 -3.51 33.52 -6.45
N PRO A 58 -2.77 34.55 -6.90
CA PRO A 58 -3.24 35.94 -6.89
C PRO A 58 -4.56 36.17 -7.63
N SER A 59 -4.90 35.30 -8.60
CA SER A 59 -6.15 35.36 -9.34
C SER A 59 -7.40 34.99 -8.51
N GLY A 60 -7.21 34.29 -7.39
CA GLY A 60 -8.29 33.72 -6.58
C GLY A 60 -8.95 32.46 -7.16
N TYR A 61 -8.64 32.07 -8.40
CA TYR A 61 -9.29 30.91 -9.07
C TYR A 61 -8.57 29.58 -8.87
N PHE A 62 -7.30 29.61 -8.48
CA PHE A 62 -6.50 28.41 -8.29
C PHE A 62 -5.93 28.31 -6.89
N ASN A 63 -5.78 27.07 -6.46
CA ASN A 63 -5.27 26.68 -5.16
C ASN A 63 -4.14 25.66 -5.36
N ILE A 64 -2.97 25.96 -4.79
CA ILE A 64 -1.76 25.16 -4.91
C ILE A 64 -1.47 24.50 -3.56
N LYS A 65 -1.35 23.18 -3.57
CA LYS A 65 -1.05 22.35 -2.40
C LYS A 65 0.20 21.53 -2.66
N PRO A 66 1.40 22.07 -2.36
CA PRO A 66 2.62 21.29 -2.50
C PRO A 66 2.67 20.19 -1.44
N THR A 67 3.26 19.04 -1.80
CA THR A 67 3.60 17.99 -0.82
C THR A 67 4.63 18.52 0.17
N ASP A 68 4.51 18.15 1.44
CA ASP A 68 5.50 18.42 2.50
C ASP A 68 6.27 17.16 2.91
N MET A 69 6.13 16.09 2.12
CA MET A 69 6.78 14.80 2.31
C MET A 69 7.81 14.52 1.23
N ASP A 70 8.92 13.85 1.60
CA ASP A 70 9.95 13.36 0.68
C ASP A 70 9.95 11.83 0.66
N PHE A 71 9.11 11.28 -0.22
CA PHE A 71 8.98 9.84 -0.48
C PHE A 71 9.02 9.56 -1.97
N SER A 72 9.90 10.30 -2.66
CA SER A 72 10.06 10.27 -4.12
C SER A 72 10.41 8.87 -4.65
N GLU A 73 10.99 8.00 -3.83
CA GLU A 73 11.28 6.61 -4.20
C GLU A 73 10.03 5.77 -4.49
N TYR A 74 8.85 6.21 -4.05
CA TYR A 74 7.57 5.53 -4.27
C TYR A 74 6.74 6.12 -5.43
N LEU A 75 7.25 7.11 -6.17
CA LEU A 75 6.50 7.78 -7.26
C LEU A 75 5.93 6.82 -8.30
N GLN A 76 6.59 5.69 -8.56
CA GLN A 76 6.11 4.68 -9.51
C GLN A 76 4.73 4.08 -9.13
N TYR A 77 4.36 4.15 -7.85
CA TYR A 77 3.11 3.65 -7.28
C TYR A 77 2.06 4.75 -7.05
N GLU A 78 2.45 6.02 -7.14
CA GLU A 78 1.53 7.16 -6.95
C GLU A 78 0.45 7.17 -8.04
N GLY A 79 -0.79 7.37 -7.65
CA GLY A 79 -1.99 7.29 -8.50
C GLY A 79 -2.33 5.88 -9.00
N LYS A 80 -1.52 4.85 -8.68
CA LYS A 80 -1.69 3.47 -9.17
C LYS A 80 -1.94 2.46 -8.06
N GLY A 81 -1.32 2.68 -6.89
CA GLY A 81 -1.31 1.74 -5.79
C GLY A 81 -0.34 0.58 -5.98
N VAL A 82 -0.29 -0.27 -4.98
CA VAL A 82 0.48 -1.50 -4.93
C VAL A 82 -0.45 -2.65 -5.28
N VAL A 83 -0.21 -3.29 -6.42
CA VAL A 83 -1.01 -4.42 -6.88
C VAL A 83 -0.65 -5.69 -6.08
N PRO A 84 -1.64 -6.44 -5.56
CA PRO A 84 -1.42 -7.71 -4.88
C PRO A 84 -0.99 -8.79 -5.87
N GLU A 85 -0.18 -9.73 -5.37
CA GLU A 85 0.17 -10.93 -6.13
C GLU A 85 -1.02 -11.89 -6.21
N TYR A 86 -1.82 -11.95 -5.14
CA TYR A 86 -3.04 -12.76 -5.05
C TYR A 86 -4.26 -11.86 -4.86
N PRO A 87 -4.95 -11.47 -5.95
CA PRO A 87 -6.23 -10.82 -5.84
C PRO A 87 -7.23 -11.70 -5.07
N LEU A 88 -7.96 -11.12 -4.11
CA LEU A 88 -9.00 -11.82 -3.35
C LEU A 88 -10.40 -11.42 -3.81
N ASP A 89 -11.36 -12.33 -3.72
CA ASP A 89 -12.78 -12.07 -3.99
C ASP A 89 -13.41 -11.28 -2.84
N PHE A 90 -14.21 -10.25 -3.17
CA PHE A 90 -14.93 -9.39 -2.23
C PHE A 90 -16.13 -10.05 -1.60
N ASN A 91 -16.71 -11.03 -2.29
CA ASN A 91 -17.91 -11.71 -1.83
C ASN A 91 -17.59 -12.89 -0.92
N HIS A 92 -16.30 -13.11 -0.65
CA HIS A 92 -15.80 -14.15 0.24
C HIS A 92 -14.97 -13.57 1.38
N ASP A 93 -14.94 -14.30 2.50
CA ASP A 93 -14.11 -13.94 3.64
C ASP A 93 -12.62 -13.99 3.26
N TRP A 94 -11.93 -12.87 3.46
CA TRP A 94 -10.52 -12.73 3.08
C TRP A 94 -9.58 -13.52 3.96
N ILE A 95 -9.94 -13.75 5.22
CA ILE A 95 -9.14 -14.56 6.14
C ILE A 95 -9.24 -16.03 5.72
N ALA A 96 -10.44 -16.51 5.38
CA ALA A 96 -10.66 -17.86 4.86
C ALA A 96 -9.84 -18.11 3.58
N GLN A 97 -9.95 -17.22 2.58
CA GLN A 97 -9.14 -17.31 1.37
C GLN A 97 -7.63 -17.29 1.67
N THR A 98 -7.19 -16.48 2.64
CA THR A 98 -5.77 -16.46 3.05
C THR A 98 -5.34 -17.78 3.68
N LEU A 99 -6.18 -18.40 4.50
CA LEU A 99 -5.92 -19.71 5.10
C LEU A 99 -5.82 -20.81 4.03
N GLU A 100 -6.62 -20.74 2.97
CA GLU A 100 -6.53 -21.65 1.81
C GLU A 100 -5.21 -21.50 1.07
N VAL A 101 -4.76 -20.26 0.86
CA VAL A 101 -3.44 -19.97 0.26
C VAL A 101 -2.31 -20.50 1.15
N ILE A 102 -2.42 -20.37 2.47
CA ILE A 102 -1.45 -20.92 3.44
C ILE A 102 -1.43 -22.44 3.37
N ALA A 103 -2.60 -23.09 3.33
CA ALA A 103 -2.71 -24.54 3.29
C ALA A 103 -2.09 -25.12 2.01
N THR A 104 -2.33 -24.48 0.86
CA THR A 104 -1.83 -24.92 -0.45
C THR A 104 -0.29 -24.91 -0.53
N GLU A 105 0.37 -23.98 0.16
CA GLU A 105 1.84 -23.90 0.14
C GLU A 105 2.57 -24.85 1.09
N ASN A 106 1.87 -25.40 2.09
CA ASN A 106 2.47 -26.34 3.02
C ASN A 106 2.38 -27.80 2.53
N ASN A 107 1.72 -28.04 1.40
CA ASN A 107 1.65 -29.33 0.69
C ASN A 107 2.67 -29.37 -0.45
#